data_AF-A0A402AGM9-F1
#
_entry.id   AF-A0A402AGM9-F1
#
_cell.length_a   1.000
_cell.length_b   1.000
_cell.length_c   1.000
_cell.angle_alpha   90.00
_cell.angle_beta   90.00
_cell.angle_gamma   90.00
#
_symmetry.space_group_name_H-M   'P 1'
#
loop_
_entity.id
_entity.type
_entity.pdbx_description
1 polymer ?
#
loop_
_entity_poly.entity_id
_entity_poly.type
_entity_poly.pdbx_seq_one_letter_code
_entity_poly.pdbx_strand_id
1 'polypeptide(L)'
;MLQEWREQGEISLETRRHLAAIAFQHTACYDTAVAEYLRGPTGERFPEEMTIPLERLHVLRYGENPHQHAAFYRWADSTSCSSNLPTIAGCEILQGKDLSYNNLLDLDAALNAVQSFTAPAIVIVKHTNPCGLACGDTLVEAYKKAHAGDPVSAFGASSVATALSIKRLR
;
A
#
# COMPACT_ATOMS: atom_id res chain seq x y z
N MET A 1 9.21 -10.28 27.19
CA MET A 1 10.38 -9.74 27.90
C MET A 1 10.11 -9.46 29.38
N LEU A 2 9.43 -8.37 29.77
CA LEU A 2 9.25 -8.03 31.21
C LEU A 2 8.48 -9.11 31.98
N GLN A 3 7.46 -9.69 31.36
CA GLN A 3 6.70 -10.79 31.96
C GLN A 3 7.55 -12.06 32.10
N GLU A 4 8.19 -12.49 31.01
CA GLU A 4 9.12 -13.64 30.98
C GLU A 4 10.22 -13.51 32.05
N TRP A 5 10.86 -12.35 32.15
CA TRP A 5 11.88 -12.10 33.17
C TRP A 5 11.33 -12.16 34.59
N ARG A 6 10.11 -11.66 34.83
CA ARG A 6 9.45 -11.71 36.15
C ARG A 6 9.06 -13.14 36.55
N GLU A 7 8.65 -13.98 35.60
CA GLU A 7 8.18 -15.35 35.86
C GLU A 7 9.35 -16.34 35.99
N GLN A 8 10.39 -16.19 35.15
CA GLN A 8 11.47 -17.16 35.03
C GLN A 8 12.80 -16.67 35.62
N GLY A 9 12.93 -15.39 35.96
CA GLY A 9 14.18 -14.78 36.42
C GLY A 9 15.23 -14.57 35.32
N GLU A 10 15.00 -15.12 34.14
CA GLU A 10 15.84 -14.99 32.95
C GLU A 10 14.99 -14.77 31.69
N ILE A 11 15.63 -14.30 30.62
CA ILE A 11 15.01 -14.19 29.30
C ILE A 11 15.54 -15.35 28.47
N SER A 12 14.70 -16.10 27.78
CA SER A 12 15.12 -17.23 26.95
C SER A 12 16.06 -16.82 25.81
N LEU A 13 16.86 -17.77 25.32
CA LEU A 13 17.70 -17.54 24.14
C LEU A 13 16.88 -17.15 22.91
N GLU A 14 15.69 -17.74 22.76
CA GLU A 14 14.78 -17.45 21.65
C GLU A 14 14.32 -15.99 21.67
N THR A 15 13.83 -15.51 22.81
CA THR A 15 13.43 -14.11 22.97
C THR A 15 14.61 -13.17 22.72
N ARG A 16 15.80 -13.47 23.25
CA ARG A 16 17.01 -12.65 23.00
C ARG A 16 17.37 -12.57 21.52
N ARG A 17 17.30 -13.69 20.79
CA ARG A 17 17.57 -13.72 19.34
C ARG A 17 16.52 -12.92 18.56
N HIS A 18 15.25 -13.06 18.90
CA HIS A 18 14.18 -12.29 18.28
C HIS A 18 14.34 -10.79 18.49
N LEU A 19 14.62 -10.36 19.73
CA LEU A 19 14.88 -8.96 20.06
C LEU A 19 16.13 -8.41 19.39
N ALA A 20 17.21 -9.20 19.33
CA ALA A 20 18.41 -8.82 18.60
C ALA A 20 18.12 -8.59 17.10
N ALA A 21 17.33 -9.46 16.47
CA ALA A 21 16.92 -9.29 15.08
C ALA A 21 16.12 -7.99 14.86
N ILE A 22 15.19 -7.67 15.77
CA ILE A 22 14.44 -6.40 15.73
C ILE A 22 15.39 -5.21 15.89
N ALA A 23 16.33 -5.26 16.84
CA ALA A 23 17.28 -4.20 17.09
C ALA A 23 18.17 -3.92 15.87
N PHE A 24 18.72 -4.97 15.25
CA PHE A 24 19.53 -4.82 14.04
C PHE A 24 18.72 -4.36 12.82
N GLN A 25 17.45 -4.73 12.71
CA GLN A 25 16.58 -4.19 11.67
C GLN A 25 16.33 -2.69 11.87
N HIS A 26 16.12 -2.26 13.11
CA HIS A 26 15.93 -0.84 13.42
C HIS A 26 17.19 -0.02 13.12
N THR A 27 18.39 -0.52 13.46
CA THR A 27 19.64 0.16 13.11
C THR A 27 19.84 0.24 11.59
N ALA A 28 19.52 -0.83 10.85
CA ALA A 28 19.62 -0.82 9.40
C ALA A 28 18.68 0.21 8.74
N CYS A 29 17.44 0.34 9.24
CA CYS A 29 16.51 1.37 8.77
C CYS A 29 17.05 2.77 9.05
N TYR A 30 17.63 3.00 10.23
CA TYR A 30 18.23 4.29 10.59
C TYR A 30 19.42 4.64 9.70
N ASP A 31 20.35 3.72 9.51
CA ASP A 31 21.53 3.94 8.65
C ASP A 31 21.13 4.19 7.20
N THR A 32 20.06 3.55 6.72
CA THR A 32 19.47 3.81 5.40
C THR A 32 18.98 5.25 5.28
N ALA A 33 18.25 5.75 6.29
CA ALA A 33 17.76 7.13 6.31
C ALA A 33 18.91 8.15 6.36
N VAL A 34 19.97 7.87 7.12
CA VAL A 34 21.18 8.71 7.15
C VAL A 34 21.87 8.73 5.79
N ALA A 35 22.03 7.58 5.14
CA ALA A 35 22.62 7.49 3.81
C ALA A 35 21.79 8.23 2.75
N GLU A 36 20.45 8.12 2.79
CA GLU A 36 19.53 8.87 1.94
C GLU A 36 19.66 10.38 2.13
N TYR A 37 19.67 10.84 3.38
CA TYR A 37 19.82 12.26 3.71
C TYR A 37 21.16 12.83 3.21
N LEU A 38 22.26 12.11 3.42
CA LEU A 38 23.61 12.55 3.01
C LEU A 38 23.81 12.58 1.49
N ARG A 39 23.07 11.76 0.72
CA ARG A 39 23.07 11.84 -0.75
C ARG A 39 22.46 13.15 -1.27
N GLY A 40 21.53 13.73 -0.51
CA GLY A 40 20.91 15.01 -0.83
C GLY A 40 20.02 15.00 -2.10
N PRO A 41 19.32 16.12 -2.38
CA PRO A 41 18.33 16.22 -3.44
C PRO A 41 18.92 16.25 -4.87
N THR A 42 20.22 16.51 -5.00
CA THR A 42 20.95 16.50 -6.28
C THR A 42 21.72 15.19 -6.50
N GLY A 43 21.53 14.21 -5.62
CA GLY A 43 22.14 12.90 -5.75
C GLY A 43 21.74 12.21 -7.06
N GLU A 44 22.61 11.30 -7.52
CA GLU A 44 22.32 10.47 -8.68
C GLU A 44 21.02 9.67 -8.46
N ARG A 45 20.16 9.64 -9.48
CA ARG A 45 18.84 8.96 -9.41
C ARG A 45 18.96 7.46 -9.12
N PHE A 46 20.07 6.86 -9.51
CA PHE A 46 20.36 5.44 -9.34
C PHE A 46 21.78 5.31 -8.75
N PRO A 47 21.93 5.39 -7.42
CA PRO A 47 23.25 5.32 -6.79
C PRO A 47 23.88 3.94 -6.96
N GLU A 48 25.20 3.88 -6.85
CA GLU A 48 25.98 2.62 -6.88
C GLU A 48 25.53 1.63 -5.79
N GLU A 49 25.18 2.14 -4.60
CA GLU A 49 24.63 1.36 -3.50
C GLU A 49 23.28 1.94 -3.04
N MET A 50 22.29 1.06 -2.85
CA MET A 50 20.95 1.41 -2.40
C MET A 50 20.43 0.40 -1.39
N THR A 51 19.86 0.89 -0.30
CA THR A 51 19.16 0.09 0.71
C THR A 51 17.71 0.51 0.74
N ILE A 52 16.78 -0.46 0.73
CA ILE A 52 15.34 -0.21 0.67
C ILE A 52 14.71 -0.73 1.98
N PRO A 53 14.37 0.14 2.94
CA PRO A 53 13.84 -0.28 4.22
C PRO A 53 12.33 -0.48 4.11
N LEU A 54 11.89 -1.74 4.20
CA LEU A 54 10.48 -2.13 4.07
C LEU A 54 9.95 -2.78 5.35
N GLU A 55 8.72 -2.41 5.72
CA GLU A 55 7.96 -3.03 6.80
C GLU A 55 6.82 -3.88 6.22
N ARG A 56 6.66 -5.11 6.71
CA ARG A 56 5.58 -6.00 6.26
C ARG A 56 4.26 -5.57 6.87
N LEU A 57 3.27 -5.28 6.03
CA LEU A 57 1.89 -5.02 6.44
C LEU A 57 1.09 -6.32 6.59
N HIS A 58 1.06 -7.13 5.54
CA HIS A 58 0.23 -8.34 5.50
C HIS A 58 0.96 -9.47 4.79
N VAL A 59 0.73 -10.71 5.23
CA VAL A 59 0.96 -11.88 4.39
C VAL A 59 -0.27 -12.07 3.53
N LEU A 60 -0.10 -12.28 2.23
CA LEU A 60 -1.20 -12.40 1.27
C LEU A 60 -1.62 -13.85 1.14
N ARG A 61 -2.86 -14.08 0.68
CA ARG A 61 -3.38 -15.45 0.49
C ARG A 61 -2.51 -16.26 -0.47
N TYR A 62 -2.03 -15.64 -1.54
CA TYR A 62 -1.08 -16.16 -2.52
C TYR A 62 -0.55 -14.98 -3.35
N GLY A 63 0.47 -15.24 -4.17
CA GLY A 63 1.03 -14.31 -5.15
C GLY A 63 0.09 -14.08 -6.33
N GLU A 64 0.64 -13.93 -7.53
CA GLU A 64 -0.19 -13.78 -8.73
C GLU A 64 -1.01 -15.06 -9.01
N ASN A 65 -0.41 -16.22 -8.72
CA ASN A 65 -1.01 -17.53 -8.87
C ASN A 65 -1.05 -18.30 -7.53
N PRO A 66 -2.00 -19.24 -7.33
CA PRO A 66 -2.20 -19.93 -6.04
C PRO A 66 -0.99 -20.69 -5.47
N HIS A 67 -0.05 -21.10 -6.33
CA HIS A 67 1.16 -21.83 -5.91
C HIS A 67 2.30 -20.90 -5.44
N GLN A 68 2.11 -19.58 -5.54
CA GLN A 68 3.12 -18.58 -5.17
C GLN A 68 2.80 -17.99 -3.80
N HIS A 69 3.83 -17.75 -2.99
CA HIS A 69 3.70 -17.00 -1.73
C HIS A 69 3.91 -15.51 -1.97
N ALA A 70 3.22 -14.66 -1.21
CA ALA A 70 3.41 -13.22 -1.28
C ALA A 70 3.14 -12.55 0.06
N ALA A 71 3.73 -11.37 0.24
CA ALA A 71 3.49 -10.47 1.36
C ALA A 71 3.52 -9.03 0.84
N PHE A 72 2.71 -8.18 1.47
CA PHE A 72 2.61 -6.76 1.17
C PHE A 72 3.45 -5.98 2.16
N TYR A 73 4.30 -5.10 1.63
CA TYR A 73 5.21 -4.27 2.39
C TYR A 73 4.96 -2.79 2.08
N ARG A 74 5.32 -1.93 3.02
CA ARG A 74 5.40 -0.47 2.85
C ARG A 74 6.80 0.02 3.20
N TRP A 75 7.13 1.25 2.80
CA TRP A 75 8.33 1.91 3.29
C TRP A 75 8.28 2.03 4.82
N ALA A 76 9.38 1.65 5.48
CA ALA A 76 9.48 1.69 6.94
C ALA A 76 9.50 3.14 7.47
N ASP A 77 10.04 4.06 6.68
CA ASP A 77 9.93 5.49 6.91
C ASP A 77 8.92 6.09 5.93
N SER A 78 7.87 6.72 6.47
CA SER A 78 6.84 7.39 5.66
C SER A 78 7.29 8.76 5.14
N THR A 79 8.39 9.31 5.66
CA THR A 79 8.88 10.65 5.29
C THR A 79 9.64 10.68 3.96
N SER A 80 10.14 9.53 3.49
CA SER A 80 10.78 9.41 2.17
C SER A 80 9.77 9.36 1.01
N CYS A 81 8.49 9.07 1.29
CA CYS A 81 7.41 9.16 0.31
C CYS A 81 6.89 10.60 0.21
N SER A 82 7.59 11.41 -0.59
CA SER A 82 7.32 12.85 -0.82
C SER A 82 5.95 13.18 -1.47
N SER A 83 5.04 12.22 -1.68
CA SER A 83 3.70 12.51 -2.20
C SER A 83 2.67 12.53 -1.06
N ASN A 84 2.00 13.67 -0.87
CA ASN A 84 0.79 13.79 -0.03
C ASN A 84 -0.43 13.03 -0.62
N LEU A 85 -0.19 12.10 -1.55
CA LEU A 85 -1.23 11.34 -2.22
C LEU A 85 -1.53 10.06 -1.45
N PRO A 86 -2.80 9.64 -1.37
CA PRO A 86 -3.14 8.39 -0.71
C PRO A 86 -2.50 7.22 -1.46
N THR A 87 -2.06 6.21 -0.72
CA THR A 87 -1.54 4.95 -1.26
C THR A 87 -2.35 3.78 -0.70
N ILE A 88 -2.39 2.66 -1.41
CA ILE A 88 -3.05 1.45 -0.91
C ILE A 88 -2.41 0.94 0.40
N ALA A 89 -1.11 1.17 0.59
CA ALA A 89 -0.40 0.85 1.82
C ALA A 89 -0.87 1.65 3.05
N GLY A 90 -1.53 2.78 2.85
CA GLY A 90 -2.14 3.60 3.91
C GLY A 90 -3.62 3.29 4.18
N CYS A 91 -4.23 2.34 3.46
CA CYS A 91 -5.64 2.02 3.61
C CYS A 91 -5.91 1.01 4.74
N GLU A 92 -7.07 1.14 5.38
CA GLU A 92 -7.59 0.18 6.35
C GLU A 92 -8.56 -0.80 5.67
N ILE A 93 -8.43 -2.09 5.97
CA ILE A 93 -9.38 -3.11 5.51
C ILE A 93 -10.55 -3.18 6.49
N LEU A 94 -11.70 -2.63 6.10
CA LEU A 94 -12.90 -2.61 6.95
C LEU A 94 -13.71 -3.91 6.87
N GLN A 95 -13.68 -4.60 5.74
CA GLN A 95 -14.45 -5.81 5.49
C GLN A 95 -13.84 -6.60 4.33
N GLY A 96 -14.10 -7.90 4.31
CA GLY A 96 -13.83 -8.77 3.17
C GLY A 96 -13.08 -10.02 3.59
N LYS A 97 -12.72 -10.83 2.60
CA LYS A 97 -11.74 -11.88 2.80
C LYS A 97 -10.34 -11.27 2.69
N ASP A 98 -9.32 -12.00 3.15
CA ASP A 98 -7.93 -11.57 2.99
C ASP A 98 -7.60 -11.20 1.54
N LEU A 99 -6.79 -10.15 1.35
CA LEU A 99 -6.39 -9.66 0.05
C LEU A 99 -5.50 -10.68 -0.69
N SER A 100 -5.72 -10.81 -1.99
CA SER A 100 -4.76 -11.45 -2.90
C SER A 100 -3.81 -10.40 -3.49
N TYR A 101 -2.68 -10.85 -4.02
CA TYR A 101 -1.74 -10.00 -4.76
C TYR A 101 -2.42 -9.26 -5.92
N ASN A 102 -3.28 -9.95 -6.69
CA ASN A 102 -4.00 -9.34 -7.81
C ASN A 102 -5.01 -8.28 -7.35
N ASN A 103 -5.61 -8.44 -6.16
CA ASN A 103 -6.47 -7.38 -5.61
C ASN A 103 -5.67 -6.12 -5.30
N LEU A 104 -4.47 -6.25 -4.75
CA LEU A 104 -3.61 -5.08 -4.49
C LEU A 104 -3.21 -4.39 -5.79
N LEU A 105 -2.84 -5.14 -6.83
CA LEU A 105 -2.51 -4.58 -8.14
C LEU A 105 -3.69 -3.84 -8.78
N ASP A 106 -4.87 -4.45 -8.77
CA ASP A 106 -6.07 -3.83 -9.34
C ASP A 106 -6.48 -2.57 -8.55
N LEU A 107 -6.39 -2.62 -7.21
CA LEU A 107 -6.69 -1.47 -6.35
C LEU A 107 -5.69 -0.32 -6.55
N ASP A 108 -4.40 -0.62 -6.69
CA ASP A 108 -3.37 0.40 -6.96
C ASP A 108 -3.59 1.05 -8.33
N ALA A 109 -3.85 0.25 -9.37
CA ALA A 109 -4.18 0.76 -10.69
C ALA A 109 -5.45 1.64 -10.68
N ALA A 110 -6.50 1.20 -9.99
CA ALA A 110 -7.75 1.95 -9.87
C ALA A 110 -7.56 3.24 -9.07
N LEU A 111 -6.78 3.21 -7.98
CA LEU A 111 -6.47 4.37 -7.15
C LEU A 111 -5.66 5.43 -7.93
N ASN A 112 -4.61 5.02 -8.62
CA ASN A 112 -3.80 5.92 -9.44
C ASN A 112 -4.62 6.57 -10.57
N ALA A 113 -5.53 5.81 -11.19
CA ALA A 113 -6.41 6.34 -12.23
C ALA A 113 -7.40 7.38 -11.67
N VAL A 114 -8.07 7.08 -10.55
CA VAL A 114 -9.13 7.94 -10.02
C VAL A 114 -8.58 9.24 -9.41
N GLN A 115 -7.35 9.24 -8.89
CA GLN A 115 -6.70 10.40 -8.29
C GLN A 115 -6.45 11.55 -9.28
N SER A 116 -6.49 11.27 -10.59
CA SER A 116 -6.33 12.29 -11.64
C SER A 116 -7.58 13.19 -11.81
N PHE A 117 -8.68 12.89 -11.13
CA PHE A 117 -9.97 13.58 -11.28
C PHE A 117 -10.33 14.41 -10.05
N THR A 118 -10.80 15.63 -10.28
CA THR A 118 -11.31 16.53 -9.23
C THR A 118 -12.81 16.41 -9.00
N ALA A 119 -13.55 15.91 -10.00
CA ALA A 119 -14.98 15.62 -9.89
C ALA A 119 -15.21 14.23 -9.26
N PRO A 120 -16.41 13.94 -8.73
CA PRO A 120 -16.76 12.59 -8.30
C PRO A 120 -16.54 11.58 -9.44
N ALA A 121 -15.64 10.63 -9.23
CA ALA A 121 -15.17 9.70 -10.24
C ALA A 121 -15.15 8.27 -9.72
N ILE A 122 -15.44 7.33 -10.62
CA ILE A 122 -15.38 5.88 -10.39
C ILE A 122 -14.48 5.27 -11.46
N VAL A 123 -13.52 4.44 -11.03
CA VAL A 123 -12.76 3.54 -11.90
C VAL A 123 -13.10 2.09 -11.51
N ILE A 124 -13.33 1.26 -12.51
CA ILE A 124 -13.50 -0.19 -12.39
C ILE A 124 -12.35 -0.86 -13.15
N VAL A 125 -11.57 -1.68 -12.46
CA VAL A 125 -10.35 -2.32 -12.98
C VAL A 125 -10.46 -3.83 -12.83
N LYS A 126 -10.01 -4.54 -13.86
CA LYS A 126 -9.86 -5.99 -13.85
C LYS A 126 -8.56 -6.37 -14.53
N HIS A 127 -7.71 -7.13 -13.83
CA HIS A 127 -6.39 -7.53 -14.33
C HIS A 127 -5.60 -6.31 -14.82
N THR A 128 -5.49 -5.30 -13.96
CA THR A 128 -4.84 -3.99 -14.17
C THR A 128 -5.36 -3.15 -15.33
N ASN A 129 -6.40 -3.59 -16.04
CA ASN A 129 -7.02 -2.87 -17.14
C ASN A 129 -8.32 -2.20 -16.72
N PRO A 130 -8.52 -0.89 -17.01
CA PRO A 130 -9.77 -0.22 -16.74
C PRO A 130 -10.86 -0.72 -17.70
N CYS A 131 -11.93 -1.31 -17.16
CA CYS A 131 -13.12 -1.69 -17.92
C CYS A 131 -14.26 -0.66 -17.78
N GLY A 132 -14.15 0.26 -16.82
CA GLY A 132 -15.09 1.36 -16.63
C GLY A 132 -14.43 2.56 -15.99
N LEU A 133 -14.69 3.75 -16.53
CA LEU A 133 -14.22 5.02 -15.99
C LEU A 133 -15.24 6.10 -16.30
N ALA A 134 -15.75 6.78 -15.27
CA ALA A 134 -16.67 7.89 -15.48
C ALA A 134 -16.65 8.89 -14.32
N CYS A 135 -16.99 10.13 -14.67
CA CYS A 135 -17.32 11.19 -13.72
C CYS A 135 -18.84 11.44 -13.71
N GLY A 136 -19.34 12.03 -12.62
CA GLY A 136 -20.73 12.44 -12.49
C GLY A 136 -20.91 13.49 -11.39
N ASP A 137 -22.11 14.05 -11.30
CA ASP A 137 -22.43 15.02 -10.24
C ASP A 137 -22.54 14.32 -8.88
N THR A 138 -22.85 13.02 -8.90
CA THR A 138 -22.83 12.13 -7.74
C THR A 138 -22.03 10.86 -8.02
N LEU A 139 -21.52 10.23 -6.96
CA LEU A 139 -20.85 8.92 -7.07
C LEU A 139 -21.76 7.84 -7.67
N VAL A 140 -23.07 7.91 -7.38
CA VAL A 140 -24.05 6.95 -7.91
C VAL A 140 -24.16 7.06 -9.43
N GLU A 141 -24.19 8.29 -9.95
CA GLU A 141 -24.20 8.52 -11.40
C GLU A 141 -22.89 8.11 -12.06
N ALA A 142 -21.75 8.49 -11.46
CA ALA A 142 -20.43 8.09 -11.93
C ALA A 142 -20.30 6.56 -11.98
N TYR A 143 -20.79 5.86 -10.95
CA TYR A 143 -20.78 4.39 -10.92
C TYR A 143 -21.62 3.78 -12.02
N LYS A 144 -22.87 4.24 -12.20
CA LYS A 144 -23.76 3.75 -13.26
C LYS A 144 -23.14 3.91 -14.65
N LYS A 145 -22.53 5.07 -14.92
CA LYS A 145 -21.84 5.35 -16.18
C LYS A 145 -20.59 4.46 -16.36
N ALA A 146 -19.75 4.34 -15.33
CA ALA A 146 -18.55 3.51 -15.38
C ALA A 146 -18.89 2.03 -15.61
N HIS A 147 -19.89 1.50 -14.89
CA HIS A 147 -20.35 0.13 -15.03
C HIS A 147 -20.97 -0.15 -16.42
N ALA A 148 -21.64 0.84 -17.02
CA ALA A 148 -22.20 0.72 -18.36
C ALA A 148 -21.15 0.64 -19.48
N GLY A 149 -19.88 0.96 -19.20
CA GLY A 149 -18.79 0.86 -20.18
C GLY A 149 -18.55 -0.59 -20.62
N ASP A 150 -18.37 -1.49 -19.65
CA ASP A 150 -18.31 -2.93 -19.87
C ASP A 150 -18.86 -3.70 -18.66
N PRO A 151 -20.19 -3.95 -18.62
CA PRO A 151 -20.84 -4.63 -17.51
C PRO A 151 -20.33 -6.07 -17.28
N VAL A 152 -19.89 -6.74 -18.35
CA VAL A 152 -19.43 -8.13 -18.30
C VAL A 152 -18.06 -8.20 -17.63
N SER A 153 -17.14 -7.32 -18.03
CA SER A 153 -15.82 -7.25 -17.38
C SER A 153 -15.89 -6.67 -15.97
N ALA A 154 -16.83 -5.78 -15.69
CA ALA A 154 -17.04 -5.24 -14.33
C ALA A 154 -17.46 -6.32 -13.31
N PHE A 155 -17.97 -7.46 -13.76
CA PHE A 155 -18.27 -8.57 -12.87
C PHE A 155 -16.99 -9.18 -12.26
N GLY A 156 -16.90 -9.17 -10.94
CA GLY A 156 -15.75 -9.64 -10.17
C GLY A 156 -14.52 -8.72 -10.22
N ALA A 157 -14.67 -7.52 -10.77
CA ALA A 157 -13.62 -6.51 -10.86
C ALA A 157 -13.43 -5.79 -9.52
N SER A 158 -12.23 -5.24 -9.31
CA SER A 158 -12.00 -4.29 -8.23
C SER A 158 -12.47 -2.90 -8.68
N SER A 159 -13.07 -2.13 -7.79
CA SER A 159 -13.50 -0.76 -8.10
C SER A 159 -13.04 0.19 -7.01
N VAL A 160 -12.63 1.38 -7.43
CA VAL A 160 -12.24 2.46 -6.53
C VAL A 160 -13.06 3.70 -6.87
N ALA A 161 -13.50 4.37 -5.82
CA ALA A 161 -14.28 5.59 -5.90
C ALA A 161 -13.49 6.74 -5.26
N THR A 162 -13.60 7.94 -5.83
CA THR A 162 -13.13 9.15 -5.16
C THR A 162 -14.23 10.20 -5.17
N ALA A 163 -14.59 10.64 -3.97
CA ALA A 163 -15.37 11.85 -3.76
C ALA A 163 -14.45 12.86 -3.08
N LEU A 164 -13.81 13.72 -3.87
CA LEU A 164 -13.25 14.95 -3.32
C LEU A 164 -14.42 15.88 -2.99
N SER A 165 -14.79 15.94 -1.71
CA SER A 165 -15.57 17.08 -1.23
C SER A 165 -14.66 18.31 -1.37
N ILE A 166 -14.87 19.09 -2.42
CA ILE A 166 -14.21 20.39 -2.58
C ILE A 166 -14.77 21.32 -1.49
N LYS A 167 -14.29 21.18 -0.26
CA LYS A 167 -14.05 22.33 0.60
C LYS A 167 -12.60 22.72 0.36
N ARG A 168 -12.36 23.44 -0.74
CA ARG A 168 -11.20 24.34 -0.82
C ARG A 168 -11.31 25.25 0.41
N LEU A 169 -10.46 25.00 1.42
CA LEU A 169 -10.12 26.01 2.40
C LEU A 169 -9.59 27.20 1.59
N ARG A 170 -10.36 28.28 1.61
CA ARG A 170 -9.86 29.62 1.29
C ARG A 170 -8.94 30.08 2.41
#